data_AF-A0A5K0WC25-F1
#
_entry.id   AF-A0A5K0WC25-F1
#
_cell.length_a   1.000
_cell.length_b   1.000
_cell.length_c   1.000
_cell.angle_alpha   90.00
_cell.angle_beta   90.00
_cell.angle_gamma   90.00
#
_symmetry.space_group_name_H-M   'P 1'
#
loop_
_entity.id
_entity.type
_entity.pdbx_description
1 polymer ?
#
loop_
_entity_poly.entity_id
_entity_poly.type
_entity_poly.pdbx_seq_one_letter_code
_entity_poly.pdbx_strand_id
1 'polypeptide(L)' 'WDYIEVGGRMSRDMNRSLAYATGLKTWANWIETNIDPAMTKVFFQGFPATHF' A
#
# COMPACT_ATOMS: atom_id res chain seq x y z
N TRP A 1 -11.63 -0.96 -8.60
CA TRP A 1 -10.48 -0.32 -9.26
C TRP A 1 -10.29 -1.01 -10.58
N ASP A 2 -10.55 -0.32 -11.68
CA ASP A 2 -10.50 -0.94 -13.02
C ASP A 2 -9.08 -0.95 -13.59
N TYR A 3 -8.22 -0.04 -13.12
CA TYR A 3 -6.82 0.08 -13.53
C TYR A 3 -5.91 0.29 -12.33
N ILE A 4 -4.74 -0.34 -12.37
CA ILE A 4 -3.68 -0.24 -11.36
C ILE A 4 -2.37 0.05 -12.09
N GLU A 5 -1.63 1.06 -11.62
CA GLU A 5 -0.31 1.42 -12.14
C GLU A 5 0.79 0.90 -11.21
N VAL A 6 1.79 0.24 -11.78
CA VAL A 6 3.01 -0.15 -11.05
C VAL A 6 4.22 0.22 -11.91
N GLY A 7 5.04 1.14 -11.41
CA GLY A 7 6.29 1.54 -12.07
C GLY A 7 6.09 2.05 -13.50
N GLY A 8 5.07 2.88 -13.76
CA GLY A 8 4.77 3.42 -15.10
C GLY A 8 4.03 2.46 -16.03
N ARG A 9 3.66 1.26 -15.56
CA ARG A 9 2.88 0.28 -16.35
C ARG A 9 1.47 0.17 -15.83
N MET A 10 0.52 0.49 -16.70
CA MET A 10 -0.91 0.35 -16.43
C MET A 10 -1.39 -1.08 -16.67
N SER A 11 -2.08 -1.65 -15.70
CA SER A 11 -2.73 -2.97 -15.79
C SER A 11 -4.22 -2.83 -15.52
N ARG A 12 -5.05 -3.36 -16.43
CA ARG A 12 -6.48 -3.54 -16.19
C ARG A 12 -6.68 -4.87 -15.46
N ASP A 13 -7.52 -4.89 -14.43
CA ASP A 13 -7.90 -6.12 -13.71
C ASP A 13 -6.75 -6.91 -13.05
N MET A 14 -5.75 -6.22 -12.50
CA MET A 14 -4.71 -6.88 -11.70
C MET A 14 -5.33 -7.59 -10.48
N ASN A 15 -4.76 -8.75 -10.11
CA ASN A 15 -5.13 -9.46 -8.90
C ASN A 15 -5.08 -8.52 -7.69
N ARG A 16 -6.21 -8.38 -6.99
CA ARG A 16 -6.39 -7.37 -5.94
C ARG A 16 -5.47 -7.59 -4.75
N SER A 17 -5.20 -8.85 -4.38
CA SER A 17 -4.27 -9.18 -3.29
C SER A 17 -2.83 -8.82 -3.67
N LEU A 18 -2.44 -9.07 -4.92
CA LEU A 18 -1.12 -8.66 -5.42
C LEU A 18 -1.00 -7.13 -5.49
N ALA A 19 -2.05 -6.45 -5.96
CA ALA A 19 -2.09 -5.00 -6.03
C ALA A 19 -1.97 -4.37 -4.63
N TYR A 20 -2.70 -4.92 -3.66
CA TYR A 20 -2.64 -4.49 -2.27
C TYR A 20 -1.24 -4.69 -1.67
N ALA A 21 -0.66 -5.88 -1.83
CA ALA A 21 0.70 -6.17 -1.36
C ALA A 21 1.75 -5.25 -2.00
N THR A 22 1.61 -4.96 -3.30
CA THR A 22 2.50 -4.06 -4.04
C THR A 22 2.39 -2.63 -3.53
N GLY A 23 1.17 -2.13 -3.31
CA GLY A 23 0.93 -0.80 -2.74
C GLY A 23 1.51 -0.67 -1.33
N LEU A 24 1.26 -1.66 -0.46
CA LEU A 24 1.82 -1.67 0.90
C LEU A 24 3.35 -1.67 0.92
N LYS A 25 3.99 -2.48 0.06
CA LYS A 25 5.45 -2.51 -0.04
C LYS A 25 6.01 -1.17 -0.52
N THR A 26 5.34 -0.53 -1.47
CA THR A 26 5.73 0.80 -1.96
C THR A 26 5.64 1.84 -0.85
N TRP A 27 4.56 1.82 -0.07
CA TRP A 27 4.38 2.72 1.08
C TRP A 27 5.41 2.47 2.19
N ALA A 28 5.70 1.20 2.51
CA ALA A 28 6.71 0.84 3.50
C ALA A 28 8.11 1.35 3.12
N ASN A 29 8.52 1.16 1.86
CA ASN A 29 9.79 1.70 1.35
C ASN A 29 9.84 3.23 1.43
N TRP A 30 8.71 3.91 1.15
CA TRP A 30 8.64 5.36 1.29
C TRP A 30 8.84 5.80 2.75
N ILE A 31 8.25 5.07 3.71
CA ILE A 31 8.47 5.34 5.14
C ILE A 31 9.95 5.19 5.50
N GLU A 32 10.56 4.06 5.15
CA GLU A 32 11.96 3.78 5.46
C GLU A 32 12.91 4.85 4.90
N THR A 33 12.55 5.49 3.80
CA THR A 33 13.37 6.51 3.14
C THR A 33 13.09 7.94 3.59
N ASN A 34 11.90 8.23 4.14
CA ASN A 34 11.45 9.60 4.39
C ASN A 34 11.11 9.91 5.85
N ILE A 35 10.98 8.89 6.70
CA ILE A 35 10.52 9.08 8.07
C ILE A 35 11.66 8.79 9.04
N ASP A 36 11.97 9.77 9.89
CA ASP A 36 12.83 9.57 11.05
C ASP A 36 12.00 8.95 12.21
N PRO A 37 12.25 7.69 12.60
CA PRO A 37 11.51 7.02 13.65
C PRO A 37 11.78 7.59 15.06
N ALA A 38 12.86 8.35 15.27
CA ALA A 38 13.12 9.02 16.54
C ALA A 38 12.16 10.20 16.77
N MET A 39 11.65 10.78 15.67
CA MET A 39 10.81 11.98 15.67
C MET A 39 9.34 11.65 15.40
N THR A 40 9.07 10.62 14.60
CA THR A 40 7.72 10.31 14.10
C THR A 40 7.36 8.85 14.29
N LYS A 41 6.17 8.60 14.88
CA LYS A 41 5.59 7.25 14.97
C LYS A 41 4.58 7.02 13.86
N VAL A 42 4.74 5.92 13.13
CA VAL A 42 3.81 5.49 12.08
C VAL A 42 2.93 4.36 12.60
N PHE A 43 1.64 4.44 12.32
CA PHE A 43 0.65 3.40 12.66
C PHE A 43 0.00 2.90 11.37
N PHE A 44 -0.35 1.62 11.35
CA PHE A 44 -1.14 1.01 10.28
C PHE A 44 -2.42 0.45 10.88
N GLN A 45 -3.57 0.91 10.36
CA GLN A 45 -4.86 0.32 10.67
C GLN A 45 -5.26 -0.61 9.53
N GLY A 46 -5.38 -1.91 9.84
CA GLY A 46 -5.88 -2.89 8.89
C GLY A 46 -7.37 -2.73 8.59
N PHE A 47 -7.93 -3.70 7.87
CA PHE A 47 -9.35 -3.71 7.57
C PHE A 47 -10.18 -3.84 8.86
N PRO A 48 -11.22 -3.01 9.06
CA PRO A 48 -12.14 -3.18 10.18
C PRO A 48 -12.95 -4.47 10.01
N ALA A 49 -13.45 -5.01 11.13
CA ALA A 49 -14.39 -6.12 11.08
C ALA A 49 -15.62 -5.73 10.23
N THR A 50 -16.07 -6.64 9.38
CA THR A 50 -17.29 -6.45 8.59
C THR A 50 -18.44 -7.14 9.30
N HIS A 51 -19.55 -6.42 9.48
CA HIS A 51 -20.81 -7.00 9.96
C HIS A 51 -21.81 -6.97 8.79
N PHE A 52 -22.38 -8.13 8.47
CA PHE A 52 -23.37 -8.33 7.42
C PHE A 52 -24.76 -8.47 8.01
#